data_AF-A0A6L9Z2H0-F1
#
_entry.id   AF-A0A6L9Z2H0-F1
#
_cell.length_a   1.000
_cell.length_b   1.000
_cell.length_c   1.000
_cell.angle_alpha   90.00
_cell.angle_beta   90.00
_cell.angle_gamma   90.00
#
_symmetry.space_group_name_H-M   'P 1'
#
loop_
_entity.id
_entity.type
_entity.pdbx_description
1 polymer ?
#
loop_
_entity_poly.entity_id
_entity_poly.type
_entity_poly.pdbx_seq_one_letter_code
_entity_poly.pdbx_strand_id
1 'polypeptide(L)'
;MERDRIPQPHKTNPLSSSDDNTNPLIQNLPRDTISLMQLGLVALLEVSSLCLLLASPTLAQITPDSTLGDENSQVTPNQTIRGAVADLIEGGAIRDSNLFHSFLEFNVGNGQRVYFANPDGITNILTRVTGSNLSQILGTLGVNGSANLFLLNPNGINFGANASLDVAGSFVASTADSAVFDNGFNFSASDPNAPPLLTINIPIGLQYGSNPGSVNVTGATLGIETGQTMALLGGEVNLNGATVEVPGKWN
;
A
#
# COMPACT_ATOMS: atom_id res chain seq x y z
N MET A 1 -48.93 -35.83 -51.93
CA MET A 1 -50.06 -35.64 -52.87
C MET A 1 -50.08 -34.17 -53.27
N GLU A 2 -49.02 -33.72 -53.93
CA GLU A 2 -48.80 -33.81 -55.39
C GLU A 2 -49.82 -32.95 -56.13
N ARG A 3 -49.37 -31.82 -56.68
CA ARG A 3 -49.61 -31.54 -58.10
C ARG A 3 -48.69 -30.47 -58.65
N ASP A 4 -48.19 -30.83 -59.82
CA ASP A 4 -47.17 -30.23 -60.65
C ASP A 4 -47.44 -28.82 -61.18
N ARG A 5 -46.29 -28.25 -61.59
CA ARG A 5 -46.05 -27.08 -62.45
C ARG A 5 -46.90 -27.08 -63.74
N ILE A 6 -47.05 -25.92 -64.39
CA ILE A 6 -46.47 -25.50 -65.70
C ILE A 6 -47.57 -24.61 -66.39
N PRO A 7 -47.35 -23.64 -67.34
CA PRO A 7 -46.15 -23.04 -67.98
C PRO A 7 -46.12 -21.48 -68.07
N GLN A 8 -44.95 -20.97 -68.50
CA GLN A 8 -44.65 -19.72 -69.23
C GLN A 8 -45.33 -19.67 -70.63
N PRO A 9 -45.05 -18.76 -71.61
CA PRO A 9 -44.47 -17.39 -71.64
C PRO A 9 -45.35 -16.41 -72.48
N HIS A 10 -45.02 -15.12 -72.55
CA HIS A 10 -44.84 -14.46 -73.87
C HIS A 10 -44.20 -13.07 -73.79
N LYS A 11 -43.24 -12.87 -74.71
CA LYS A 11 -42.52 -11.64 -75.04
C LYS A 11 -43.43 -10.57 -75.66
N THR A 12 -43.11 -9.30 -75.42
CA THR A 12 -43.04 -8.27 -76.48
C THR A 12 -41.89 -7.29 -76.22
N ASN A 13 -41.16 -7.01 -77.30
CA ASN A 13 -40.15 -5.96 -77.54
C ASN A 13 -40.88 -4.83 -78.35
N PRO A 14 -40.31 -3.70 -78.85
CA PRO A 14 -38.91 -3.21 -78.85
C PRO A 14 -38.72 -1.64 -78.83
N LEU A 15 -37.50 -1.18 -79.19
CA LEU A 15 -37.06 0.12 -79.80
C LEU A 15 -36.73 1.29 -78.84
N SER A 16 -35.44 1.70 -78.74
CA SER A 16 -34.78 2.84 -79.45
C SER A 16 -35.13 4.19 -78.80
N SER A 17 -34.28 5.16 -78.47
CA SER A 17 -32.89 5.55 -78.78
C SER A 17 -32.48 6.66 -77.80
N SER A 18 -31.19 7.07 -77.85
CA SER A 18 -30.64 8.40 -77.52
C SER A 18 -30.68 8.88 -76.05
N ASP A 19 -29.53 8.77 -75.37
CA ASP A 19 -28.75 9.93 -74.85
C ASP A 19 -27.60 9.41 -73.96
N ASP A 20 -26.39 9.29 -74.54
CA ASP A 20 -25.14 9.09 -73.78
C ASP A 20 -24.45 10.44 -73.65
N ASN A 21 -24.58 11.04 -72.46
CA ASN A 21 -23.87 12.25 -72.10
C ASN A 21 -23.39 12.15 -70.64
N THR A 22 -22.12 11.76 -70.50
CA THR A 22 -21.15 12.14 -69.46
C THR A 22 -21.54 11.96 -67.98
N ASN A 23 -20.90 10.99 -67.31
CA ASN A 23 -20.49 11.19 -65.92
C ASN A 23 -19.02 10.77 -65.70
N PRO A 24 -18.05 11.69 -65.85
CA PRO A 24 -16.65 11.43 -65.55
C PRO A 24 -16.37 11.72 -64.08
N LEU A 25 -16.92 10.91 -63.16
CA LEU A 25 -16.62 11.02 -61.73
C LEU A 25 -16.49 9.62 -61.09
N ILE A 26 -15.60 8.80 -61.65
CA ILE A 26 -14.81 7.89 -60.81
C ILE A 26 -13.48 8.60 -60.61
N GLN A 27 -13.50 9.62 -59.73
CA GLN A 27 -12.27 10.20 -59.21
C GLN A 27 -11.58 9.13 -58.37
N ASN A 28 -10.35 8.81 -58.77
CA ASN A 28 -9.38 8.13 -57.93
C ASN A 28 -9.35 8.80 -56.56
N LEU A 29 -9.86 8.14 -55.52
CA LEU A 29 -9.52 8.54 -54.16
C LEU A 29 -7.99 8.42 -54.04
N PRO A 30 -7.27 9.48 -53.63
CA PRO A 30 -5.87 9.32 -53.29
C PRO A 30 -5.77 8.25 -52.21
N ARG A 31 -5.03 7.16 -52.48
CA ARG A 31 -4.60 6.25 -51.42
C ARG A 31 -3.68 7.08 -50.55
N ASP A 32 -4.18 7.53 -49.41
CA ASP A 32 -3.42 8.25 -48.41
C ASP A 32 -2.12 7.48 -48.11
N THR A 33 -1.02 7.92 -48.72
CA THR A 33 0.31 7.45 -48.37
C THR A 33 0.64 8.04 -47.02
N ILE A 34 0.35 7.30 -45.95
CA ILE A 34 0.83 7.61 -44.62
C ILE A 34 2.37 7.58 -44.69
N SER A 35 3.01 8.74 -44.53
CA SER A 35 4.47 8.84 -44.56
C SER A 35 5.07 8.00 -43.44
N LEU A 36 6.26 7.41 -43.66
CA LEU A 36 7.02 6.70 -42.62
C LEU A 36 7.19 7.54 -41.34
N MET A 37 7.22 8.88 -41.49
CA MET A 37 7.29 9.82 -40.37
C MET A 37 6.00 9.87 -39.55
N GLN A 38 4.82 9.73 -40.18
CA GLN A 38 3.54 9.68 -39.48
C GLN A 38 3.34 8.34 -38.74
N LEU A 39 3.78 7.22 -39.33
CA LEU A 39 3.82 5.92 -38.63
C LEU A 39 4.76 5.94 -37.42
N GLY A 40 5.94 6.57 -37.56
CA GLY A 40 6.89 6.73 -36.45
C GLY A 40 6.36 7.59 -35.32
N LEU A 41 5.68 8.70 -35.63
CA LEU A 41 5.11 9.61 -34.63
C LEU A 41 3.95 8.97 -33.85
N VAL A 42 3.09 8.20 -34.53
CA VAL A 42 2.00 7.43 -33.88
C VAL A 42 2.59 6.34 -32.97
N ALA A 43 3.59 5.61 -33.43
CA ALA A 43 4.26 4.59 -32.61
C ALA A 43 4.92 5.19 -31.35
N LEU A 44 5.52 6.38 -31.43
CA LEU A 44 6.10 7.09 -30.28
C LEU A 44 5.05 7.55 -29.26
N LEU A 45 3.87 7.99 -29.72
CA LEU A 45 2.75 8.38 -28.86
C LEU A 45 2.13 7.18 -28.12
N GLU A 46 1.99 6.04 -28.81
CA GLU A 46 1.50 4.78 -28.25
C GLU A 46 2.46 4.24 -27.17
N VAL A 47 3.77 4.24 -27.43
CA VAL A 47 4.78 3.77 -26.46
C VAL A 47 4.85 4.69 -25.23
N SER A 48 4.75 6.01 -25.42
CA SER A 48 4.70 6.98 -24.32
C SER A 48 3.47 6.79 -23.44
N SER A 49 2.30 6.56 -24.06
CA SER A 49 1.05 6.26 -23.35
C SER A 49 1.14 4.94 -22.58
N LEU A 50 1.74 3.90 -23.17
CA LEU A 50 1.96 2.61 -22.51
C LEU A 50 2.94 2.71 -21.32
N CYS A 51 4.00 3.53 -21.42
CA CYS A 51 4.91 3.80 -20.30
C CYS A 51 4.23 4.55 -19.14
N LEU A 52 3.27 5.44 -19.42
CA LEU A 52 2.49 6.13 -18.39
C LEU A 52 1.44 5.21 -17.73
N LEU A 53 0.94 4.18 -18.43
CA LEU A 53 0.03 3.16 -17.89
C LEU A 53 0.74 2.12 -17.00
N LEU A 54 2.06 1.95 -17.13
CA LEU A 54 2.86 1.05 -16.27
C LEU A 54 3.44 1.76 -15.04
N ALA A 55 3.46 3.09 -15.02
CA ALA A 55 3.84 3.88 -13.86
C ALA A 55 2.64 4.07 -12.94
N SER A 56 2.20 3.00 -12.28
CA SER A 56 1.36 3.17 -11.09
C SER A 56 2.23 3.86 -10.03
N PRO A 57 1.96 5.10 -9.58
CA PRO A 57 2.58 5.56 -8.36
C PRO A 57 2.19 4.54 -7.28
N THR A 58 3.15 3.89 -6.64
CA THR A 58 2.87 3.07 -5.47
C THR A 58 2.46 4.05 -4.38
N LEU A 59 1.16 4.35 -4.33
CA LEU A 59 0.59 4.95 -3.14
C LEU A 59 0.96 4.03 -1.99
N ALA A 60 1.59 4.58 -0.98
CA ALA A 60 1.82 3.82 0.22
C ALA A 60 0.47 3.37 0.78
N GLN A 61 0.38 2.06 0.97
CA GLN A 61 -0.86 1.40 1.32
C GLN A 61 -0.87 1.16 2.82
N ILE A 62 -1.81 1.82 3.49
CA ILE A 62 -2.20 1.52 4.87
C ILE A 62 -3.64 1.03 4.78
N THR A 63 -3.85 -0.24 5.09
CA THR A 63 -5.17 -0.87 5.00
C THR A 63 -5.45 -1.57 6.32
N PRO A 64 -6.34 -1.02 7.17
CA PRO A 64 -6.83 -1.73 8.35
C PRO A 64 -7.42 -3.08 7.99
N ASP A 65 -7.29 -4.05 8.89
CA ASP A 65 -8.06 -5.30 8.83
C ASP A 65 -9.25 -5.26 9.81
N SER A 66 -10.01 -6.36 9.89
CA SER A 66 -11.16 -6.51 10.79
C SER A 66 -10.88 -7.39 12.02
N THR A 67 -9.62 -7.68 12.32
CA THR A 67 -9.23 -8.66 13.35
C THR A 67 -9.30 -8.12 14.78
N LEU A 68 -9.61 -6.82 14.94
CA LEU A 68 -9.95 -6.20 16.22
C LEU A 68 -11.47 -6.14 16.47
N GLY A 69 -12.29 -6.74 15.60
CA GLY A 69 -13.74 -6.74 15.76
C GLY A 69 -14.35 -5.36 15.49
N ASP A 70 -15.11 -4.82 16.44
CA ASP A 70 -15.75 -3.49 16.31
C ASP A 70 -14.77 -2.34 16.61
N GLU A 71 -13.59 -2.65 17.17
CA GLU A 71 -12.56 -1.68 17.59
C GLU A 71 -11.45 -1.54 16.52
N ASN A 72 -11.83 -1.50 15.24
CA ASN A 72 -10.85 -1.50 14.14
C ASN A 72 -9.99 -0.24 14.12
N SER A 73 -8.77 -0.39 13.58
CA SER A 73 -7.92 0.73 13.20
C SER A 73 -8.60 1.56 12.13
N GLN A 74 -8.42 2.88 12.18
CA GLN A 74 -8.95 3.81 11.20
C GLN A 74 -7.81 4.69 10.69
N VAL A 75 -7.85 5.02 9.40
CA VAL A 75 -6.88 5.92 8.77
C VAL A 75 -7.64 7.16 8.33
N THR A 76 -7.32 8.29 8.95
CA THR A 76 -7.87 9.60 8.63
C THR A 76 -6.81 10.38 7.84
N PRO A 77 -6.94 10.49 6.51
CA PRO A 77 -5.94 11.17 5.69
C PRO A 77 -6.00 12.69 5.84
N ASN A 78 -4.95 13.35 5.34
CA ASN A 78 -4.87 14.82 5.19
C ASN A 78 -5.03 15.62 6.50
N GLN A 79 -4.58 15.08 7.63
CA GLN A 79 -4.54 15.80 8.90
C GLN A 79 -3.33 16.72 8.98
N THR A 80 -3.42 17.79 9.77
CA THR A 80 -2.29 18.68 10.03
C THR A 80 -1.63 18.29 11.35
N ILE A 81 -0.41 17.73 11.28
CA ILE A 81 0.37 17.32 12.44
C ILE A 81 1.73 18.00 12.39
N ARG A 82 2.08 18.73 13.45
CA ARG A 82 3.31 19.53 13.54
C ARG A 82 3.48 20.49 12.34
N GLY A 83 2.39 21.10 11.90
CA GLY A 83 2.38 22.14 10.84
C GLY A 83 2.47 21.63 9.41
N ALA A 84 2.43 20.31 9.17
CA ALA A 84 2.42 19.74 7.82
C ALA A 84 1.38 18.60 7.70
N VAL A 85 1.02 18.28 6.46
CA VAL A 85 0.05 17.23 6.14
C VAL A 85 0.60 15.85 6.55
N ALA A 86 -0.26 15.01 7.08
CA ALA A 86 0.01 13.63 7.44
C ALA A 86 -1.28 12.80 7.45
N ASP A 87 -1.13 11.48 7.35
CA ASP A 87 -2.21 10.54 7.66
C ASP A 87 -2.18 10.24 9.16
N LEU A 88 -3.34 10.28 9.80
CA LEU A 88 -3.50 9.98 11.22
C LEU A 88 -4.17 8.62 11.38
N ILE A 89 -3.57 7.76 12.20
CA ILE A 89 -4.13 6.47 12.58
C ILE A 89 -4.87 6.66 13.91
N GLU A 90 -6.15 6.28 13.92
CA GLU A 90 -7.08 6.41 15.03
C GLU A 90 -7.86 5.09 15.26
N GLY A 91 -8.81 5.11 16.19
CA GLY A 91 -9.55 3.90 16.58
C GLY A 91 -8.66 2.91 17.33
N GLY A 92 -8.82 1.62 17.03
CA GLY A 92 -8.08 0.56 17.73
C GLY A 92 -8.73 0.15 19.05
N ALA A 93 -8.26 -0.98 19.59
CA ALA A 93 -8.76 -1.54 20.84
C ALA A 93 -7.90 -1.07 22.01
N ILE A 94 -8.51 -0.48 23.04
CA ILE A 94 -7.79 0.00 24.23
C ILE A 94 -7.97 -0.99 25.37
N ARG A 95 -6.86 -1.42 25.98
CA ARG A 95 -6.84 -2.19 27.24
C ARG A 95 -5.81 -1.56 28.17
N ASP A 96 -6.28 -0.93 29.24
CA ASP A 96 -5.44 -0.17 30.15
C ASP A 96 -4.58 0.86 29.39
N SER A 97 -3.27 0.91 29.61
CA SER A 97 -2.35 1.79 28.91
C SER A 97 -1.89 1.30 27.51
N ASN A 98 -2.51 0.25 26.97
CA ASN A 98 -2.18 -0.33 25.67
C ASN A 98 -3.26 -0.02 24.63
N LEU A 99 -2.84 0.51 23.48
CA LEU A 99 -3.67 0.70 22.29
C LEU A 99 -3.23 -0.28 21.20
N PHE A 100 -4.14 -1.13 20.75
CA PHE A 100 -3.88 -2.15 19.75
C PHE A 100 -4.41 -1.70 18.38
N HIS A 101 -3.55 -1.79 17.37
CA HIS A 101 -3.88 -1.61 15.96
C HIS A 101 -3.54 -2.85 15.14
N SER A 102 -4.39 -3.14 14.17
CA SER A 102 -4.18 -4.22 13.21
C SER A 102 -4.42 -3.73 11.79
N PHE A 103 -3.56 -4.18 10.89
CA PHE A 103 -3.57 -3.82 9.47
C PHE A 103 -3.35 -5.04 8.61
N LEU A 104 -4.05 -5.10 7.48
CA LEU A 104 -3.71 -6.02 6.39
C LEU A 104 -2.41 -5.57 5.72
N GLU A 105 -2.27 -4.27 5.46
CA GLU A 105 -1.10 -3.67 4.81
C GLU A 105 -0.66 -2.44 5.60
N PHE A 106 0.65 -2.30 5.81
CA PHE A 106 1.21 -1.13 6.50
C PHE A 106 2.51 -0.69 5.83
N ASN A 107 2.39 0.33 4.99
CA ASN A 107 3.51 0.95 4.28
C ASN A 107 3.46 2.48 4.48
N VAL A 108 4.63 3.10 4.61
CA VAL A 108 4.80 4.56 4.65
C VAL A 108 5.60 4.97 3.42
N GLY A 109 5.01 5.78 2.55
CA GLY A 109 5.57 6.15 1.26
C GLY A 109 6.65 7.21 1.37
N ASN A 110 7.43 7.35 0.30
CA ASN A 110 8.44 8.40 0.23
C ASN A 110 7.80 9.79 0.36
N GLY A 111 8.23 10.57 1.35
CA GLY A 111 7.66 11.88 1.67
C GLY A 111 6.27 11.83 2.31
N GLN A 112 5.65 10.64 2.46
CA GLN A 112 4.45 10.48 3.27
C GLN A 112 4.82 10.62 4.76
N ARG A 113 3.87 11.15 5.53
CA ARG A 113 3.96 11.23 6.98
C ARG A 113 2.76 10.51 7.57
N VAL A 114 3.02 9.58 8.48
CA VAL A 114 2.00 8.74 9.12
C VAL A 114 2.22 8.79 10.61
N TYR A 115 1.17 9.15 11.35
CA TYR A 115 1.22 9.25 12.79
C TYR A 115 0.14 8.42 13.44
N PHE A 116 0.48 7.73 14.53
CA PHE A 116 -0.52 7.20 15.44
C PHE A 116 -1.04 8.28 16.37
N ALA A 117 -2.34 8.37 16.55
CA ALA A 117 -2.94 9.14 17.63
C ALA A 117 -2.52 8.56 18.98
N ASN A 118 -2.38 9.44 19.97
CA ASN A 118 -2.03 9.07 21.34
C ASN A 118 -3.12 9.58 22.29
N PRO A 119 -4.24 8.84 22.48
CA PRO A 119 -5.23 9.19 23.48
C PRO A 119 -4.64 9.26 24.89
N ASP A 120 -5.32 9.99 25.79
CA ASP A 120 -4.89 10.12 27.18
C ASP A 120 -4.79 8.74 27.86
N GLY A 121 -3.73 8.54 28.65
CA GLY A 121 -3.47 7.30 29.37
C GLY A 121 -2.79 6.19 28.56
N ILE A 122 -2.66 6.33 27.24
CA ILE A 122 -1.95 5.36 26.40
C ILE A 122 -0.44 5.54 26.51
N THR A 123 0.24 4.47 26.92
CA THR A 123 1.70 4.39 27.05
C THR A 123 2.32 3.53 25.94
N ASN A 124 1.60 2.53 25.44
CA ASN A 124 2.09 1.66 24.36
C ASN A 124 1.06 1.56 23.24
N ILE A 125 1.55 1.69 22.01
CA ILE A 125 0.81 1.45 20.79
C ILE A 125 1.38 0.18 20.16
N LEU A 126 0.56 -0.87 20.09
CA LEU A 126 0.93 -2.16 19.53
C LEU A 126 0.28 -2.35 18.18
N THR A 127 1.10 -2.41 17.15
CA THR A 127 0.66 -2.50 15.76
C THR A 127 1.09 -3.84 15.18
N ARG A 128 0.15 -4.58 14.58
CA ARG A 128 0.45 -5.80 13.81
C ARG A 128 0.04 -5.67 12.35
N VAL A 129 0.79 -6.34 11.47
CA VAL A 129 0.44 -6.55 10.07
C VAL A 129 0.07 -8.02 9.85
N THR A 130 -1.17 -8.27 9.45
CA THR A 130 -1.75 -9.62 9.28
C THR A 130 -1.73 -10.10 7.84
N GLY A 131 -1.45 -9.21 6.88
CA GLY A 131 -1.27 -9.58 5.48
C GLY A 131 0.06 -10.30 5.22
N SER A 132 0.29 -10.67 3.96
CA SER A 132 1.46 -11.42 3.52
C SER A 132 2.62 -10.56 3.05
N ASN A 133 2.44 -9.23 3.01
CA ASN A 133 3.45 -8.32 2.49
C ASN A 133 4.31 -7.75 3.62
N LEU A 134 5.59 -7.56 3.32
CA LEU A 134 6.50 -6.83 4.19
C LEU A 134 6.13 -5.35 4.24
N SER A 135 6.50 -4.66 5.32
CA SER A 135 6.27 -3.23 5.49
C SER A 135 7.38 -2.40 4.86
N GLN A 136 7.06 -1.57 3.87
CA GLN A 136 7.95 -0.56 3.30
C GLN A 136 7.78 0.78 4.03
N ILE A 137 8.76 1.18 4.83
CA ILE A 137 8.81 2.46 5.53
C ILE A 137 9.82 3.35 4.81
N LEU A 138 9.32 4.22 3.93
CA LEU A 138 10.11 5.07 3.05
C LEU A 138 9.97 6.56 3.39
N GLY A 139 9.11 6.91 4.36
CA GLY A 139 8.85 8.27 4.81
C GLY A 139 8.86 8.39 6.33
N THR A 140 8.10 9.34 6.87
CA THR A 140 8.06 9.60 8.31
C THR A 140 6.99 8.75 8.99
N LEU A 141 7.42 7.93 9.95
CA LEU A 141 6.57 7.19 10.86
C LEU A 141 6.67 7.81 12.26
N GLY A 142 5.55 8.18 12.87
CA GLY A 142 5.59 8.84 14.17
C GLY A 142 4.41 8.53 15.09
N VAL A 143 4.51 9.10 16.28
CA VAL A 143 3.43 9.12 17.27
C VAL A 143 3.10 10.57 17.57
N ASN A 144 1.82 10.93 17.51
CA ASN A 144 1.33 12.25 17.88
C ASN A 144 1.13 12.33 19.41
N GLY A 145 2.23 12.17 20.14
CA GLY A 145 2.29 12.02 21.59
C GLY A 145 3.59 11.35 22.01
N SER A 146 3.61 10.77 23.20
CA SER A 146 4.82 10.17 23.80
C SER A 146 4.73 8.67 24.04
N ALA A 147 3.70 7.98 23.56
CA ALA A 147 3.62 6.54 23.68
C ALA A 147 4.75 5.84 22.93
N ASN A 148 5.11 4.67 23.44
CA ASN A 148 5.97 3.73 22.76
C ASN A 148 5.24 3.14 21.55
N LEU A 149 5.96 2.90 20.46
CA LEU A 149 5.40 2.28 19.26
C LEU A 149 6.06 0.94 19.00
N PHE A 150 5.24 -0.11 18.94
CA PHE A 150 5.64 -1.47 18.58
C PHE A 150 5.02 -1.81 17.21
N LEU A 151 5.84 -2.13 16.22
CA LEU A 151 5.43 -2.55 14.89
C LEU A 151 5.85 -4.00 14.64
N LEU A 152 4.88 -4.89 14.51
CA LEU A 152 5.06 -6.32 14.23
C LEU A 152 4.65 -6.62 12.78
N ASN A 153 5.58 -7.15 11.98
CA ASN A 153 5.26 -7.72 10.67
C ASN A 153 6.15 -8.95 10.39
N PRO A 154 5.60 -10.18 10.50
CA PRO A 154 6.38 -11.41 10.30
C PRO A 154 7.04 -11.53 8.93
N ASN A 155 6.47 -10.88 7.91
CA ASN A 155 6.98 -10.94 6.55
C ASN A 155 8.24 -10.08 6.33
N GLY A 156 8.52 -9.15 7.25
CA GLY A 156 9.66 -8.25 7.17
C GLY A 156 9.31 -6.77 7.27
N ILE A 157 10.33 -5.96 7.55
CA ILE A 157 10.22 -4.50 7.63
C ILE A 157 11.43 -3.90 6.92
N ASN A 158 11.19 -2.98 5.98
CA ASN A 158 12.24 -2.29 5.23
C ASN A 158 12.14 -0.78 5.45
N PHE A 159 13.17 -0.20 6.05
CA PHE A 159 13.36 1.24 6.15
C PHE A 159 14.24 1.73 5.00
N GLY A 160 13.68 2.50 4.09
CA GLY A 160 14.40 3.09 2.96
C GLY A 160 15.19 4.35 3.34
N ALA A 161 15.99 4.88 2.42
CA ALA A 161 16.93 5.97 2.71
C ALA A 161 16.28 7.27 3.23
N ASN A 162 15.01 7.50 2.89
CA ASN A 162 14.23 8.66 3.34
C ASN A 162 13.34 8.36 4.55
N ALA A 163 13.46 7.16 5.14
CA ALA A 163 12.73 6.81 6.35
C ALA A 163 13.19 7.68 7.52
N SER A 164 12.22 8.19 8.27
CA SER A 164 12.48 8.88 9.53
C SER A 164 11.49 8.47 10.60
N LEU A 165 11.95 8.49 11.84
CA LEU A 165 11.12 8.25 13.01
C LEU A 165 10.86 9.59 13.71
N ASP A 166 9.59 9.83 14.02
CA ASP A 166 9.15 10.98 14.83
C ASP A 166 8.34 10.47 16.02
N VAL A 167 9.07 9.77 16.90
CA VAL A 167 8.57 9.04 18.06
C VAL A 167 9.29 9.54 19.31
N ALA A 168 8.55 10.17 20.23
CA ALA A 168 9.11 10.66 21.49
C ALA A 168 9.26 9.56 22.56
N GLY A 169 8.51 8.47 22.42
CA GLY A 169 8.65 7.25 23.22
C GLY A 169 9.71 6.29 22.66
N SER A 170 9.70 5.06 23.16
CA SER A 170 10.50 3.96 22.62
C SER A 170 9.90 3.41 21.33
N PHE A 171 10.76 2.89 20.45
CA PHE A 171 10.36 2.29 19.17
C PHE A 171 10.87 0.86 19.05
N VAL A 172 9.97 -0.07 18.74
CA VAL A 172 10.29 -1.47 18.48
C VAL A 172 9.73 -1.86 17.13
N ALA A 173 10.59 -2.26 16.20
CA ALA A 173 10.20 -2.88 14.94
C ALA A 173 10.62 -4.35 14.96
N SER A 174 9.67 -5.26 14.76
CA SER A 174 9.94 -6.70 14.84
C SER A 174 9.25 -7.54 13.78
N THR A 175 9.91 -8.64 13.40
CA THR A 175 9.33 -9.69 12.55
C THR A 175 8.84 -10.91 13.33
N ALA A 176 8.57 -10.72 14.63
CA ALA A 176 7.89 -11.72 15.45
C ALA A 176 6.43 -11.91 15.02
N ASP A 177 5.94 -13.13 15.16
CA ASP A 177 4.55 -13.54 14.92
C ASP A 177 3.60 -12.99 15.97
N SER A 178 4.07 -12.73 17.19
CA SER A 178 3.23 -12.16 18.25
C SER A 178 4.02 -11.46 19.35
N ALA A 179 3.34 -10.53 20.02
CA ALA A 179 3.71 -10.04 21.34
C ALA A 179 2.95 -10.85 22.41
N VAL A 180 3.70 -11.41 23.36
CA VAL A 180 3.20 -12.28 24.44
C VAL A 180 3.01 -11.47 25.70
N PHE A 181 1.87 -11.63 26.37
CA PHE A 181 1.54 -10.94 27.62
C PHE A 181 1.56 -11.89 28.82
N ASP A 182 1.67 -11.31 30.03
CA ASP A 182 1.80 -12.05 31.29
C ASP A 182 0.60 -12.97 31.61
N ASN A 183 -0.58 -12.60 31.13
CA ASN A 183 -1.81 -13.39 31.24
C ASN A 183 -1.93 -14.52 30.20
N GLY A 184 -0.89 -14.73 29.36
CA GLY A 184 -0.88 -15.75 28.31
C GLY A 184 -1.62 -15.35 27.02
N PHE A 185 -2.13 -14.11 26.92
CA PHE A 185 -2.64 -13.58 25.66
C PHE A 185 -1.50 -13.31 24.69
N ASN A 186 -1.72 -13.63 23.41
CA ASN A 186 -0.79 -13.35 22.32
C ASN A 186 -1.44 -12.39 21.33
N PHE A 187 -0.91 -11.18 21.21
CA PHE A 187 -1.29 -10.29 20.12
C PHE A 187 -0.54 -10.70 18.86
N SER A 188 -1.14 -11.62 18.10
CA SER A 188 -0.49 -12.28 16.96
C SER A 188 -0.84 -11.63 15.61
N ALA A 189 0.18 -11.46 14.77
CA ALA A 189 0.08 -11.15 13.35
C ALA A 189 -0.29 -12.38 12.49
N SER A 190 0.25 -13.56 12.82
CA SER A 190 0.07 -14.79 12.04
C SER A 190 -1.21 -15.55 12.35
N ASP A 191 -1.72 -15.48 13.58
CA ASP A 191 -3.03 -16.05 14.00
C ASP A 191 -3.84 -14.99 14.76
N PRO A 192 -4.39 -14.00 14.04
CA PRO A 192 -4.88 -12.78 14.65
C PRO A 192 -6.22 -12.98 15.34
N ASN A 193 -6.20 -12.77 16.65
CA ASN A 193 -7.40 -12.67 17.48
C ASN A 193 -7.48 -11.27 18.10
N ALA A 194 -8.69 -10.81 18.39
CA ALA A 194 -8.93 -9.55 19.08
C ALA A 194 -8.47 -9.65 20.55
N PRO A 195 -7.96 -8.56 21.15
CA PRO A 195 -7.60 -8.56 22.57
C PRO A 195 -8.85 -8.77 23.46
N PRO A 196 -8.77 -9.62 24.49
CA PRO A 196 -9.87 -9.85 25.42
C PRO A 196 -10.28 -8.55 26.12
N LEU A 197 -11.52 -8.45 26.59
CA LEU A 197 -12.06 -7.25 27.25
C LEU A 197 -11.36 -6.89 28.57
N LEU A 198 -10.68 -7.85 29.20
CA LEU A 198 -9.94 -7.65 30.45
C LEU A 198 -8.64 -6.87 30.21
N THR A 199 -8.17 -6.19 31.25
CA THR A 199 -6.92 -5.42 31.23
C THR A 199 -5.71 -6.32 30.95
N ILE A 200 -4.87 -5.85 30.04
CA ILE A 200 -3.63 -6.52 29.63
C ILE A 200 -2.49 -5.59 30.02
N ASN A 201 -1.48 -6.12 30.72
CA ASN A 201 -0.28 -5.38 31.11
C ASN A 201 0.68 -5.20 29.91
N ILE A 202 1.93 -4.84 30.12
CA ILE A 202 2.95 -4.77 29.05
C ILE A 202 3.28 -6.17 28.46
N PRO A 203 3.69 -6.26 27.18
CA PRO A 203 4.23 -7.51 26.64
C PRO A 203 5.46 -7.95 27.43
N ILE A 204 5.51 -9.25 27.76
CA ILE A 204 6.65 -9.89 28.44
C ILE A 204 7.61 -10.57 27.46
N GLY A 205 7.23 -10.70 26.18
CA GLY A 205 8.09 -11.33 25.18
C GLY A 205 7.58 -11.17 23.76
N LEU A 206 8.45 -11.55 22.82
CA LEU A 206 8.14 -11.70 21.41
C LEU A 206 8.27 -13.18 21.03
N GLN A 207 7.30 -13.70 20.29
CA GLN A 207 7.34 -15.07 19.79
C GLN A 207 7.50 -15.05 18.27
N TYR A 208 8.55 -15.70 17.78
CA TYR A 208 8.84 -15.84 16.34
C TYR A 208 8.28 -17.15 15.81
N GLY A 209 7.81 -17.13 14.57
CA GLY A 209 7.52 -18.33 13.79
C GLY A 209 8.78 -19.05 13.32
N SER A 210 8.61 -20.02 12.42
CA SER A 210 9.70 -20.85 11.90
C SER A 210 10.61 -20.14 10.90
N ASN A 211 10.10 -19.11 10.21
CA ASN A 211 10.84 -18.37 9.20
C ASN A 211 10.54 -16.87 9.29
N PRO A 212 11.05 -16.19 10.33
CA PRO A 212 10.81 -14.77 10.51
C PRO A 212 11.50 -13.96 9.41
N GLY A 213 10.81 -12.94 8.89
CA GLY A 213 11.35 -12.03 7.88
C GLY A 213 12.52 -11.20 8.40
N SER A 214 13.11 -10.42 7.50
CA SER A 214 14.22 -9.52 7.82
C SER A 214 13.76 -8.12 8.20
N VAL A 215 14.52 -7.46 9.06
CA VAL A 215 14.48 -6.01 9.27
C VAL A 215 15.65 -5.40 8.52
N ASN A 216 15.36 -4.57 7.52
CA ASN A 216 16.37 -3.92 6.69
C ASN A 216 16.32 -2.41 6.92
N VAL A 217 17.47 -1.78 7.09
CA VAL A 217 17.61 -0.32 7.09
C VAL A 217 18.65 0.02 6.03
N THR A 218 18.24 0.75 4.99
CA THR A 218 19.09 1.03 3.84
C THR A 218 19.23 2.53 3.64
N GLY A 219 20.43 3.07 3.91
CA GLY A 219 20.75 4.48 3.68
C GLY A 219 20.07 5.48 4.62
N ALA A 220 19.31 5.01 5.62
CA ALA A 220 18.56 5.85 6.54
C ALA A 220 19.37 6.17 7.80
N THR A 221 19.08 7.32 8.42
CA THR A 221 19.44 7.58 9.82
C THR A 221 18.18 7.48 10.66
N LEU A 222 18.04 6.39 11.40
CA LEU A 222 16.91 6.17 12.31
C LEU A 222 17.32 6.63 13.71
N GLY A 223 16.66 7.67 14.21
CA GLY A 223 16.90 8.20 15.54
C GLY A 223 15.61 8.42 16.33
N ILE A 224 15.70 8.31 17.65
CA ILE A 224 14.63 8.68 18.59
C ILE A 224 15.19 9.53 19.73
N GLU A 225 14.30 10.04 20.59
CA GLU A 225 14.67 10.92 21.69
C GLU A 225 15.61 10.29 22.74
N THR A 226 16.32 11.15 23.48
CA THR A 226 17.32 10.77 24.47
C THR A 226 16.72 9.96 25.63
N GLY A 227 17.34 8.82 25.93
CA GLY A 227 16.91 7.94 27.04
C GLY A 227 15.67 7.10 26.73
N GLN A 228 15.27 7.01 25.47
CA GLN A 228 14.32 6.01 24.97
C GLN A 228 15.05 4.76 24.47
N THR A 229 14.31 3.71 24.12
CA THR A 229 14.86 2.50 23.52
C THR A 229 14.45 2.38 22.06
N MET A 230 15.42 2.10 21.18
CA MET A 230 15.14 1.63 19.83
C MET A 230 15.54 0.16 19.71
N ALA A 231 14.63 -0.70 19.25
CA ALA A 231 14.90 -2.10 19.01
C ALA A 231 14.45 -2.51 17.60
N LEU A 232 15.38 -3.09 16.84
CA LEU A 232 15.13 -3.70 15.54
C LEU A 232 15.38 -5.20 15.68
N LEU A 233 14.33 -6.01 15.58
CA LEU A 233 14.36 -7.42 15.99
C LEU A 233 13.75 -8.32 14.91
N GLY A 234 14.54 -9.12 14.20
CA GLY A 234 14.00 -10.02 13.19
C GLY A 234 14.83 -11.27 12.99
N GLY A 235 14.45 -12.08 12.00
CA GLY A 235 15.24 -13.24 11.59
C GLY A 235 16.64 -12.84 11.15
N GLU A 236 16.70 -11.81 10.30
CA GLU A 236 17.93 -11.09 9.96
C GLU A 236 17.73 -9.59 10.22
N VAL A 237 18.80 -8.91 10.62
CA VAL A 237 18.81 -7.45 10.77
C VAL A 237 19.97 -6.88 9.95
N ASN A 238 19.63 -6.18 8.86
CA ASN A 238 20.60 -5.66 7.89
C ASN A 238 20.66 -4.14 7.95
N LEU A 239 21.83 -3.58 8.23
CA LEU A 239 22.08 -2.13 8.29
C LEU A 239 23.02 -1.73 7.15
N ASN A 240 22.45 -1.37 6.00
CA ASN A 240 23.19 -1.11 4.77
C ASN A 240 23.37 0.39 4.56
N GLY A 241 24.54 0.93 4.93
CA GLY A 241 24.78 2.37 4.89
C GLY A 241 23.84 3.17 5.80
N ALA A 242 23.34 2.51 6.84
CA ALA A 242 22.39 3.08 7.78
C ALA A 242 23.07 3.47 9.10
N THR A 243 22.48 4.45 9.79
CA THR A 243 22.85 4.85 11.14
C THR A 243 21.64 4.66 12.05
N VAL A 244 21.85 4.10 13.24
CA VAL A 244 20.84 3.98 14.29
C VAL A 244 21.33 4.77 15.50
N GLU A 245 20.57 5.79 15.90
CA GLU A 245 20.98 6.74 16.92
C GLU A 245 19.98 6.78 18.08
N VAL A 246 20.48 6.49 19.28
CA VAL A 246 19.73 6.69 20.52
C VAL A 246 20.65 7.43 21.47
N PRO A 247 20.52 8.77 21.58
CA PRO A 247 21.39 9.54 22.45
C PRO A 247 21.24 9.09 23.91
N GLY A 248 22.37 8.82 24.57
CA GLY A 248 22.39 8.54 26.00
C GLY A 248 22.06 9.78 26.83
N LYS A 249 21.41 9.59 27.98
CA LYS A 249 21.31 10.65 29.00
C LYS A 249 22.67 10.75 29.70
N TRP A 250 23.38 11.85 29.48
CA TRP A 250 24.52 12.21 30.34
C TRP A 250 23.93 12.78 31.63
N ASN A 251 24.08 12.04 32.74
CA ASN A 251 23.74 12.51 34.08
C ASN A 251 24.80 13.44 34.63
#